data_AF-A0A661JB95-F1
#
_entry.id   AF-A0A661JB95-F1
#
_cell.length_a   1.000
_cell.length_b   1.000
_cell.length_c   1.000
_cell.angle_alpha   90.00
_cell.angle_beta   90.00
_cell.angle_gamma   90.00
#
_symmetry.space_group_name_H-M   'P 1'
#
loop_
_entity.id
_entity.type
_entity.pdbx_description
1 polymer ?
#
loop_
_entity_poly.entity_id
_entity_poly.type
_entity_poly.pdbx_seq_one_letter_code
_entity_poly.pdbx_strand_id
1 'polypeptide(L)' 'MRYCKKLIEVALPLSEINDASAYDKMPGIGPHPKGIHHWWARLPLPVARAVLFASVVDD' A
#
# COMPACT_ATOMS: atom_id res chain seq x y z
N MET A 1 19.88 14.37 20.13
CA MET A 1 18.43 14.14 20.02
C MET A 1 18.15 12.67 20.30
N ARG A 2 17.07 12.34 21.02
CA ARG A 2 16.63 10.94 21.15
C ARG A 2 16.08 10.48 19.79
N TYR A 3 16.36 9.22 19.43
CA TYR A 3 15.76 8.59 18.27
C TYR A 3 14.24 8.47 18.49
N CYS A 4 13.45 9.04 17.58
CA CYS A 4 12.01 8.80 17.51
C CYS A 4 11.80 7.64 16.55
N LYS A 5 11.04 6.64 16.98
CA LYS A 5 10.73 5.49 16.12
C LYS A 5 9.88 5.95 14.95
N LYS A 6 10.06 5.31 13.80
CA LYS A 6 9.17 5.53 12.64
C LYS A 6 7.97 4.62 12.73
N LEU A 7 6.84 5.06 12.18
CA LEU A 7 5.60 4.29 12.17
C LEU A 7 5.76 2.90 11.55
N ILE A 8 6.69 2.75 10.59
CA ILE A 8 7.02 1.45 9.96
C ILE A 8 7.65 0.44 10.93
N GLU A 9 8.20 0.88 12.07
CA GLU A 9 8.96 0.04 13.01
C GLU A 9 8.10 -0.55 14.14
N VAL A 10 6.82 -0.17 14.23
CA VAL A 10 6.01 -0.41 15.44
C VAL A 10 4.78 -1.24 15.11
N ALA A 11 3.75 -0.64 14.54
CA ALA A 11 2.57 -1.36 14.08
C ALA A 11 1.98 -0.66 12.85
N LEU A 12 1.75 -1.46 11.80
CA LEU A 12 0.97 -1.03 10.64
C LEU A 12 -0.37 -1.78 10.62
N PRO A 13 -1.46 -1.13 10.17
CA PRO A 13 -2.76 -1.77 9.97
C PRO A 13 -2.71 -2.70 8.75
N LEU A 14 -2.05 -3.85 8.91
CA LEU A 14 -1.75 -4.76 7.80
C LEU A 14 -3.02 -5.35 7.18
N SER A 15 -4.05 -5.63 7.97
CA SER A 15 -5.36 -6.11 7.49
C SER A 15 -5.96 -5.14 6.48
N GLU A 16 -6.07 -3.87 6.85
CA GLU A 16 -6.69 -2.82 6.07
C GLU A 16 -5.88 -2.51 4.81
N ILE A 17 -4.54 -2.50 4.94
CA ILE A 17 -3.63 -2.34 3.80
C ILE A 17 -3.78 -3.53 2.84
N ASN A 18 -3.90 -4.74 3.35
CA ASN A 18 -4.06 -5.95 2.54
C ASN A 18 -5.43 -5.98 1.84
N ASP A 19 -6.50 -5.63 2.53
CA ASP A 19 -7.86 -5.58 1.96
C ASP A 19 -7.95 -4.54 0.85
N ALA A 20 -7.41 -3.33 1.10
CA ALA A 20 -7.33 -2.29 0.07
C ALA A 20 -6.46 -2.72 -1.12
N SER A 21 -5.33 -3.39 -0.85
CA SER A 21 -4.43 -3.90 -1.89
C SER A 21 -5.06 -5.04 -2.70
N ALA A 22 -5.86 -5.89 -2.07
CA ALA A 22 -6.60 -6.96 -2.73
C ALA A 22 -7.71 -6.39 -3.60
N TYR A 23 -8.46 -5.41 -3.08
CA TYR A 23 -9.45 -4.67 -3.86
C TYR A 23 -8.80 -4.03 -5.08
N ASP A 24 -7.69 -3.29 -4.92
CA ASP A 24 -6.97 -2.62 -6.02
C ASP A 24 -6.45 -3.58 -7.11
N LYS A 25 -6.20 -4.85 -6.77
CA LYS A 25 -5.77 -5.90 -7.71
C LYS A 25 -6.91 -6.57 -8.46
N MET A 26 -8.16 -6.41 -8.02
CA MET A 26 -9.29 -7.11 -8.60
C MET A 26 -9.43 -6.77 -10.10
N PRO A 27 -9.77 -7.74 -10.97
CA PRO A 27 -10.12 -7.43 -12.36
C PRO A 27 -11.44 -6.64 -12.42
N GLY A 28 -11.62 -5.81 -13.44
CA GLY A 28 -12.90 -5.14 -13.71
C GLY A 28 -13.26 -3.95 -12.80
N ILE A 29 -12.37 -3.54 -11.88
CA ILE A 29 -12.51 -2.26 -11.16
C ILE A 29 -12.14 -1.08 -12.05
N GLY A 30 -13.14 -0.64 -12.82
CA GLY A 30 -13.11 0.60 -13.60
C GLY A 30 -12.28 0.54 -14.88
N PRO A 31 -12.29 1.64 -15.67
CA PRO A 31 -11.56 1.75 -16.91
C PRO A 31 -10.08 2.00 -16.65
N HIS A 32 -9.34 0.95 -16.30
CA HIS A 32 -7.89 0.99 -16.12
C HIS A 32 -7.23 -0.17 -16.89
N PRO A 33 -6.07 0.02 -17.56
CA PRO A 33 -5.38 -1.04 -18.31
C PRO A 33 -5.05 -2.30 -17.49
N LYS A 34 -4.96 -2.15 -16.16
CA LYS A 34 -4.84 -3.28 -15.21
C LYS A 34 -6.00 -4.29 -15.30
N GLY A 35 -7.18 -3.84 -15.71
CA GLY A 35 -8.35 -4.70 -15.93
C GLY A 35 -8.22 -5.56 -17.18
N ILE A 36 -7.29 -5.23 -18.09
CA ILE A 36 -7.02 -6.00 -19.32
C ILE A 36 -5.91 -7.01 -19.07
N HIS A 37 -4.83 -6.62 -18.37
CA HIS A 37 -3.72 -7.52 -18.08
C HIS A 37 -2.87 -7.05 -16.87
N HIS A 38 -2.43 -8.00 -16.03
CA HIS A 38 -1.68 -7.72 -14.79
C HIS A 38 -0.31 -7.06 -14.99
N TRP A 39 0.29 -7.18 -16.18
CA TRP A 39 1.54 -6.47 -16.51
C TRP A 39 1.43 -4.95 -16.29
N TRP A 40 0.25 -4.38 -16.54
CA TRP A 40 -0.04 -2.95 -16.36
C TRP A 40 -0.32 -2.55 -14.90
N ALA A 41 -0.14 -3.45 -13.92
CA ALA A 41 -0.29 -3.16 -12.49
C ALA A 41 0.71 -3.95 -11.63
N ARG A 42 1.97 -3.52 -11.59
CA ARG A 42 3.02 -4.24 -10.84
C ARG A 42 2.99 -4.04 -9.32
N LEU A 43 2.29 -3.04 -8.77
CA LEU A 43 2.20 -2.82 -7.33
C LEU A 43 0.77 -2.39 -6.96
N PRO A 44 0.12 -3.03 -5.96
CA PRO A 44 -1.07 -2.46 -5.37
C PRO A 44 -0.69 -1.11 -4.76
N LEU A 45 -1.29 -0.04 -5.28
CA LEU A 45 -0.97 1.33 -4.89
C LEU A 45 -1.15 1.60 -3.37
N PRO A 46 -2.11 0.96 -2.66
CA PRO A 46 -2.25 1.11 -1.22
C PRO A 46 -1.00 0.71 -0.43
N VAL A 47 -0.41 -0.46 -0.73
CA VAL A 47 0.80 -0.93 -0.03
C VAL A 47 1.97 0.04 -0.24
N ALA A 48 2.15 0.51 -1.48
CA ALA A 48 3.26 1.40 -1.84
C ALA A 48 3.19 2.72 -1.04
N ARG A 49 1.98 3.30 -0.99
CA ARG A 49 1.72 4.55 -0.27
C ARG A 49 1.87 4.37 1.24
N ALA A 50 1.35 3.27 1.80
CA ALA A 50 1.45 2.99 3.23
C ALA A 50 2.91 2.87 3.68
N VAL A 51 3.72 2.10 2.95
CA VAL A 51 5.14 1.91 3.27
C VAL A 51 5.93 3.22 3.17
N LEU A 52 5.74 3.99 2.09
CA LEU A 52 6.43 5.27 1.91
C LEU A 52 6.07 6.28 3.02
N PHE A 53 4.78 6.39 3.35
CA PHE A 53 4.31 7.26 4.42
C PHE A 53 4.88 6.84 5.77
N ALA A 54 4.78 5.55 6.12
CA ALA A 54 5.25 5.02 7.39
C ALA A 54 6.78 5.12 7.56
N SER A 55 7.53 5.24 6.46
CA SER A 55 8.98 5.43 6.48
C SER A 55 9.41 6.85 6.87
N VAL A 56 8.53 7.85 6.71
CA VAL A 56 8.88 9.26 6.97
C VAL A 56 8.22 9.82 8.22
N VAL A 57 7.10 9.23 8.65
CA VAL A 57 6.32 9.67 9.82
C VAL A 57 6.79 8.96 11.09
N ASP A 58 6.90 9.72 12.18
CA ASP A 58 7.21 9.20 13.51
C ASP A 58 6.01 8.44 14.10
N ASP A 59 6.28 7.46 14.97
CA ASP A 59 5.27 6.68 15.71
C ASP A 59 4.58 7.49 16.83
#